data_AF-A0A067DK19-F1
#
_entry.id   AF-A0A067DK19-F1
#
_cell.length_a   1.000
_cell.length_b   1.000
_cell.length_c   1.000
_cell.angle_alpha   90.00
_cell.angle_beta   90.00
_cell.angle_gamma   90.00
#
_symmetry.space_group_name_H-M   'P 1'
#
loop_
_entity.id
_entity.type
_entity.pdbx_description
1 polymer ?
#
loop_
_entity_poly.entity_id
_entity_poly.type
_entity_poly.pdbx_seq_one_letter_code
_entity_poly.pdbx_strand_id
1 'polypeptide(L)'
;MHSPVLVLKDSLKRESGTKVHHANIQASKAVADIIRTTLGPRSMLKMLLDASGGIVVTNDGNAILRELDVAHPAAKSMIELSRTQDEEVGDGTTSVIVL
;
A
#
# COMPACT_ATOMS: atom_id res chain seq x y z
N MET A 1 -11.71 -40.49 -0.25
CA MET A 1 -11.03 -39.18 -0.14
C MET A 1 -12.05 -38.10 -0.46
N HIS A 2 -12.58 -37.42 0.56
CA HIS A 2 -13.57 -36.36 0.39
C HIS A 2 -12.84 -35.10 -0.08
N SER A 3 -13.08 -34.67 -1.32
CA SER A 3 -12.54 -33.38 -1.79
C SER A 3 -13.24 -32.25 -1.05
N PRO A 4 -12.53 -31.19 -0.61
CA PRO A 4 -13.14 -30.10 0.14
C PRO A 4 -14.18 -29.38 -0.70
N VAL A 5 -15.39 -29.22 -0.15
CA VAL A 5 -16.47 -28.44 -0.74
C VAL A 5 -16.14 -26.96 -0.56
N LEU A 6 -15.84 -26.28 -1.67
CA LEU A 6 -15.52 -24.85 -1.68
C LEU A 6 -16.84 -24.06 -1.80
N VAL A 7 -17.31 -23.45 -0.71
CA VAL A 7 -18.50 -22.59 -0.73
C VAL A 7 -18.07 -21.17 -1.13
N LEU A 8 -18.31 -20.80 -2.38
CA LEU A 8 -18.08 -19.44 -2.90
C LEU A 8 -19.44 -18.73 -3.09
N LYS A 9 -19.49 -17.43 -2.81
CA LYS A 9 -20.63 -16.57 -3.21
C LYS A 9 -20.65 -16.41 -4.72
N ASP A 10 -21.83 -16.45 -5.34
CA ASP A 10 -22.00 -16.33 -6.80
C ASP A 10 -21.44 -15.05 -7.43
N SER A 11 -21.20 -14.01 -6.63
CA SER A 11 -20.63 -12.73 -7.08
C SER A 11 -19.09 -12.69 -7.11
N LEU A 12 -18.40 -13.78 -6.77
CA LEU A 12 -16.94 -13.80 -6.70
C LEU A 12 -16.31 -13.91 -8.09
N LYS A 13 -15.66 -12.84 -8.53
CA LYS A 13 -14.69 -12.90 -9.62
C LYS A 13 -13.37 -13.45 -9.10
N ARG A 14 -12.94 -14.57 -9.67
CA ARG A 14 -11.62 -15.14 -9.42
C ARG A 14 -10.70 -14.82 -10.57
N GLU A 15 -9.58 -14.20 -10.26
CA GLU A 15 -8.49 -14.01 -11.20
C GLU A 15 -7.36 -15.01 -10.90
N SER A 16 -6.69 -15.51 -11.93
CA SER A 16 -5.61 -16.50 -11.77
C SER A 16 -4.53 -16.35 -12.85
N GLY A 17 -3.38 -16.95 -12.57
CA GLY A 17 -2.23 -16.98 -13.48
C GLY A 17 -1.39 -15.71 -13.48
N THR A 18 -0.53 -15.60 -14.49
CA THR A 18 0.51 -14.57 -14.61
C THR A 18 -0.01 -13.13 -14.60
N LYS A 19 -1.25 -12.91 -15.04
CA LYS A 19 -1.88 -11.58 -15.03
C LYS A 19 -2.04 -11.04 -13.61
N VAL A 20 -2.42 -11.88 -12.64
CA VAL A 20 -2.58 -11.48 -11.23
C VAL A 20 -1.22 -11.13 -10.63
N HIS A 21 -0.16 -11.88 -10.96
CA HIS A 21 1.19 -11.55 -10.50
C HIS A 21 1.63 -10.17 -10.98
N HIS A 22 1.38 -9.84 -12.25
CA HIS A 22 1.69 -8.51 -12.78
C HIS A 22 0.85 -7.41 -12.14
N ALA A 23 -0.45 -7.64 -11.93
CA ALA A 23 -1.33 -6.69 -11.26
C ALA A 23 -0.86 -6.40 -9.82
N ASN A 24 -0.50 -7.44 -9.06
CA ASN A 24 0.05 -7.31 -7.71
C ASN A 24 1.34 -6.47 -7.72
N ILE A 25 2.28 -6.79 -8.61
CA ILE A 25 3.55 -6.07 -8.72
C ILE A 25 3.32 -4.61 -9.09
N GLN A 26 2.43 -4.33 -10.05
CA GLN A 26 2.12 -2.96 -10.45
C GLN A 26 1.47 -2.16 -9.33
N ALA A 27 0.55 -2.77 -8.57
CA ALA A 27 -0.07 -2.12 -7.42
C ALA A 27 0.96 -1.78 -6.34
N SER A 28 1.83 -2.72 -5.95
CA SER A 28 2.88 -2.47 -4.97
C SER A 28 3.90 -1.43 -5.45
N LYS A 29 4.28 -1.50 -6.73
CA LYS A 29 5.19 -0.52 -7.34
C LYS A 29 4.60 0.88 -7.36
N ALA A 30 3.30 1.01 -7.65
CA ALA A 30 2.63 2.31 -7.62
C ALA A 30 2.67 2.94 -6.21
N VAL A 31 2.45 2.14 -5.17
CA VAL A 31 2.58 2.61 -3.77
C VAL A 31 4.01 3.05 -3.47
N ALA A 32 5.01 2.25 -3.85
CA ALA A 32 6.42 2.58 -3.66
C ALA A 32 6.82 3.87 -4.39
N ASP A 33 6.36 4.05 -5.63
CA ASP A 33 6.68 5.22 -6.45
C ASP A 33 6.11 6.54 -5.87
N ILE A 34 4.98 6.49 -5.15
CA ILE A 34 4.39 7.66 -4.49
C ILE A 34 5.32 8.20 -3.39
N ILE A 35 5.86 7.30 -2.55
CA ILE A 35 6.65 7.66 -1.37
C ILE A 35 8.16 7.61 -1.60
N ARG A 36 8.65 7.10 -2.73
CA ARG A 36 10.10 7.01 -3.00
C ARG A 36 10.85 8.33 -2.81
N THR A 37 10.21 9.46 -3.12
CA THR A 37 10.84 10.79 -2.97
C THR A 37 10.86 11.32 -1.53
N THR A 38 10.24 10.63 -0.58
CA THR A 38 10.32 10.96 0.85
C THR A 38 11.45 10.21 1.56
N LEU A 39 12.18 9.36 0.85
CA LEU A 39 13.32 8.63 1.39
C LEU A 39 14.61 9.46 1.39
N GLY A 40 15.30 9.50 2.54
CA GLY A 40 16.65 10.04 2.68
C GLY A 40 16.71 11.49 3.19
N PRO A 41 17.93 12.02 3.41
CA PRO A 41 18.16 13.32 4.05
C PRO A 41 17.76 14.53 3.20
N ARG A 42 17.50 14.32 1.90
CA ARG A 42 16.95 15.31 0.97
C ARG A 42 15.53 14.93 0.55
N SER A 43 14.74 14.43 1.49
CA SER A 43 13.35 14.07 1.25
C SER A 43 12.52 15.30 0.88
N MET A 44 11.56 15.10 -0.01
CA MET A 44 10.60 16.13 -0.38
C MET A 44 9.30 15.96 0.39
N LEU A 45 8.69 17.07 0.79
CA LEU A 45 7.35 17.07 1.37
C LEU A 45 6.31 16.69 0.31
N LYS A 46 5.28 15.97 0.72
CA LYS A 46 4.08 15.69 -0.07
C LYS A 46 2.93 16.51 0.49
N MET A 47 2.18 17.13 -0.42
CA MET A 47 0.91 17.77 -0.09
C MET A 47 -0.21 16.77 -0.37
N LEU A 48 -0.97 16.46 0.66
CA LEU A 48 -2.14 15.60 0.64
C LEU A 48 -3.38 16.47 0.79
N LEU A 49 -4.39 16.18 -0.03
CA LEU A 49 -5.68 16.86 -0.01
C LEU A 49 -6.75 15.84 0.38
N ASP A 50 -7.39 16.08 1.52
CA ASP A 50 -8.54 15.29 1.95
C ASP A 50 -9.82 15.69 1.17
N ALA A 51 -10.80 14.80 1.10
CA ALA A 51 -12.10 15.02 0.48
C ALA A 51 -12.86 16.20 1.13
N SER A 52 -12.59 16.51 2.41
CA SER A 52 -13.15 17.67 3.10
C SER A 52 -12.49 19.01 2.74
N GLY A 53 -11.40 19.00 1.96
CA GLY A 53 -10.59 20.17 1.64
C GLY A 53 -9.47 20.46 2.64
N GLY A 54 -9.26 19.58 3.63
CA GLY A 54 -8.10 19.64 4.52
C GLY A 54 -6.79 19.40 3.76
N ILE A 55 -5.76 20.18 4.09
CA ILE A 55 -4.43 20.06 3.49
C ILE A 55 -3.45 19.58 4.55
N VAL A 56 -2.80 18.45 4.28
CA VAL A 56 -1.71 17.91 5.11
C VAL A 56 -0.42 17.95 4.31
N VAL A 57 0.64 18.51 4.87
CA VAL A 57 1.96 18.56 4.25
C VAL A 57 2.95 17.81 5.13
N THR A 58 3.45 16.67 4.65
CA THR A 58 4.35 15.82 5.42
C THR A 58 5.32 15.05 4.51
N ASN A 59 6.45 14.64 5.07
CA ASN A 59 7.40 13.70 4.45
C ASN A 59 7.40 12.33 5.15
N ASP A 60 6.59 12.13 6.19
CA ASP A 60 6.44 10.81 6.80
C ASP A 60 5.67 9.87 5.85
N GLY A 61 6.37 8.83 5.38
CA GLY A 61 5.80 7.84 4.48
C GLY A 61 4.59 7.12 5.07
N ASN A 62 4.60 6.78 6.36
CA ASN A 62 3.48 6.09 6.98
C ASN A 62 2.24 6.99 7.10
N ALA A 63 2.42 8.26 7.49
CA ALA A 63 1.33 9.25 7.46
C ALA A 63 0.77 9.43 6.04
N ILE A 64 1.63 9.53 5.01
CA ILE A 64 1.18 9.62 3.61
C ILE A 64 0.35 8.41 3.21
N LEU A 65 0.83 7.20 3.51
CA LEU A 65 0.18 5.96 3.12
C LEU A 65 -1.18 5.75 3.80
N ARG A 66 -1.37 6.26 5.02
CA ARG A 66 -2.65 6.20 5.75
C ARG A 66 -3.76 7.05 5.12
N GLU A 67 -3.40 8.12 4.41
CA GLU A 67 -4.36 8.99 3.73
C GLU A 67 -4.76 8.49 2.32
N LEU A 68 -4.11 7.44 1.81
CA LEU A 68 -4.39 6.93 0.46
C LEU A 68 -5.56 5.94 0.48
N ASP A 69 -6.61 6.24 -0.28
CA ASP A 69 -7.65 5.25 -0.60
C ASP A 69 -7.20 4.34 -1.74
N VAL A 70 -6.92 3.08 -1.42
CA VAL A 70 -6.44 2.07 -2.37
C VAL A 70 -7.45 0.94 -2.55
N ALA A 71 -7.79 0.63 -3.80
CA ALA A 71 -8.71 -0.47 -4.11
C ALA A 71 -8.01 -1.84 -4.12
N HIS A 72 -6.75 -1.90 -4.56
CA HIS A 72 -6.06 -3.15 -4.84
C HIS A 72 -5.56 -3.84 -3.56
N PRO A 73 -5.84 -5.14 -3.32
CA PRO A 73 -5.46 -5.83 -2.08
C PRO A 73 -3.94 -5.81 -1.80
N ALA A 74 -3.10 -6.00 -2.81
CA ALA A 74 -1.65 -5.95 -2.63
C ALA A 74 -1.18 -4.56 -2.13
N ALA A 75 -1.79 -3.47 -2.61
CA ALA A 75 -1.47 -2.12 -2.13
C ALA A 75 -1.90 -1.92 -0.67
N LYS A 76 -3.07 -2.45 -0.27
CA LYS A 76 -3.50 -2.46 1.14
C LYS A 76 -2.50 -3.17 2.03
N SER A 77 -2.02 -4.35 1.60
CA SER A 77 -0.99 -5.08 2.33
C SER A 77 0.32 -4.28 2.49
N MET A 78 0.73 -3.50 1.47
CA MET A 78 1.90 -2.61 1.59
C MET A 78 1.68 -1.53 2.66
N ILE A 79 0.51 -0.91 2.71
CA ILE A 79 0.20 0.13 3.72
C ILE A 79 0.25 -0.46 5.14
N GLU A 80 -0.33 -1.64 5.34
CA GLU A 80 -0.28 -2.35 6.63
C GLU A 80 1.15 -2.69 7.05
N LEU A 81 2.03 -3.08 6.11
CA LEU A 81 3.45 -3.31 6.41
C LEU A 81 4.15 -2.05 6.93
N SER A 82 3.88 -0.90 6.31
CA SER A 82 4.43 0.39 6.76
C SER A 82 3.96 0.74 8.17
N ARG A 83 2.69 0.47 8.46
CA ARG A 83 2.09 0.69 9.77
C ARG A 83 2.72 -0.21 10.83
N THR A 84 2.89 -1.50 10.56
CA THR A 84 3.56 -2.41 11.51
C THR A 84 5.00 -1.97 11.77
N GLN A 85 5.72 -1.54 10.73
CA GLN A 85 7.08 -1.03 10.89
C GLN A 85 7.14 0.22 11.80
N ASP A 86 6.16 1.12 11.64
CA ASP A 86 5.99 2.32 12.46
C ASP A 86 5.69 1.96 13.93
N GLU A 87 4.81 0.98 14.17
CA GLU A 87 4.42 0.53 15.51
C GLU A 87 5.58 -0.16 16.25
N GLU A 88 6.41 -0.94 15.55
CA GLU A 88 7.48 -1.73 16.16
C GLU A 88 8.78 -0.94 16.39
N VAL A 89 9.19 -0.12 15.42
CA VAL A 89 10.51 0.56 15.45
C VAL A 89 10.40 2.08 15.34
N GLY A 90 9.32 2.60 14.74
CA GLY A 90 9.09 4.03 14.56
C GLY A 90 9.95 4.71 13.49
N ASP A 91 10.77 3.95 12.75
CA ASP A 91 11.56 4.44 11.62
C ASP A 91 11.67 3.37 10.52
N GLY A 92 12.16 3.75 9.34
CA GLY A 92 12.32 2.86 8.20
C GLY A 92 11.01 2.56 7.46
N THR A 93 9.92 3.24 7.82
CA THR A 93 8.58 3.06 7.23
C THR A 93 8.59 3.24 5.71
N THR A 94 9.39 4.19 5.20
CA THR A 94 9.54 4.45 3.76
C THR A 94 10.48 3.43 3.11
N SER A 95 11.56 3.04 3.80
CA SER A 95 12.53 2.06 3.30
C SER A 95 11.89 0.69 3.06
N VAL A 96 11.04 0.23 3.99
CA VAL A 96 10.34 -1.06 3.89
C VAL A 96 9.41 -1.16 2.68
N ILE A 97 8.88 -0.03 2.20
CA ILE A 97 7.94 -0.01 1.08
C ILE A 97 8.63 0.18 -0.26
N VAL A 98 9.80 0.85 -0.27
CA VAL A 98 10.56 1.11 -1.49
C VAL A 98 11.45 -0.07 -1.90
N LEU A 99 11.91 -0.87 -0.94
CA LEU A 99 12.74 -2.06 -1.14
C LEU A 99 11.88 -3.29 -1.47
#